data_AF-A0A7W1Z9L6-F1
#
_entry.id   AF-A0A7W1Z9L6-F1
#
_cell.length_a   1.000
_cell.length_b   1.000
_cell.length_c   1.000
_cell.angle_alpha   90.00
_cell.angle_beta   90.00
_cell.angle_gamma   90.00
#
_symmetry.space_group_name_H-M   'P 1'
#
loop_
_entity.id
_entity.type
_entity.pdbx_description
1 polymer ?
#
loop_
_entity_poly.entity_id
_entity_poly.type
_entity_poly.pdbx_seq_one_letter_code
_entity_poly.pdbx_strand_id
1 'polypeptide(L)'
;MATGLWHHWCSSGDRAFVERLWPTVERALEWVLTMRRSDGTILWAEEIDDRPWDYALLTGSSSIRHSLRCGVALATVLGVDQPVWTAAADRLDVLINDHPEAFEPKERWAMDWYYPVLSGSLTGEAAKSRLAESWDVFAMEGKGIRCVSDEPWITASETAEASLAFAAIGDPTTATDLLAWIGVHRLGDGSYYTGIVYPGQQRFPVDERTSYTAAAVILAADAITGATPGSRVFIPHEPDG
;
A
#
# COMPACT_ATOMS: atom_id res chain seq x y z
N MET A 1 0.40 -8.07 -8.23
CA MET A 1 -0.14 -8.46 -9.56
C MET A 1 -1.62 -8.10 -9.71
N ALA A 2 -2.52 -8.64 -8.86
CA ALA A 2 -3.97 -8.37 -8.96
C ALA A 2 -4.30 -6.87 -8.91
N THR A 3 -3.72 -6.12 -7.97
CA THR A 3 -3.89 -4.66 -7.86
C THR A 3 -3.49 -3.91 -9.13
N GLY A 4 -2.36 -4.28 -9.75
CA GLY A 4 -1.91 -3.64 -10.99
C GLY A 4 -2.84 -3.93 -12.18
N LEU A 5 -3.36 -5.16 -12.28
CA LEU A 5 -4.34 -5.50 -13.32
C LEU A 5 -5.70 -4.83 -13.07
N TRP A 6 -6.13 -4.74 -11.82
CA TRP A 6 -7.33 -4.01 -11.43
C TRP A 6 -7.21 -2.51 -11.75
N HIS A 7 -6.06 -1.89 -11.42
CA HIS A 7 -5.76 -0.52 -11.82
C HIS A 7 -5.82 -0.35 -13.34
N HIS A 8 -5.19 -1.25 -14.11
CA HIS A 8 -5.26 -1.21 -15.56
C HIS A 8 -6.71 -1.28 -16.06
N TRP A 9 -7.51 -2.23 -15.56
CA TRP A 9 -8.93 -2.35 -15.90
C TRP A 9 -9.71 -1.06 -15.59
N CYS A 10 -9.52 -0.48 -14.40
CA CYS A 10 -10.17 0.77 -14.02
C CYS A 10 -9.84 1.90 -15.00
N SER A 11 -8.58 2.02 -15.41
CA SER A 11 -8.14 3.08 -16.32
C SER A 11 -8.53 2.85 -17.79
N SER A 12 -8.58 1.60 -18.26
CA SER A 12 -8.70 1.29 -19.70
C SER A 12 -10.01 0.62 -20.12
N GLY A 13 -10.67 -0.12 -19.22
CA GLY A 13 -11.78 -1.00 -19.55
C GLY A 13 -11.39 -2.17 -20.49
N ASP A 14 -10.11 -2.49 -20.64
CA ASP A 14 -9.65 -3.57 -21.53
C ASP A 14 -9.90 -4.96 -20.93
N ARG A 15 -11.10 -5.49 -21.19
CA ARG A 15 -11.52 -6.82 -20.71
C ARG A 15 -10.64 -7.92 -21.30
N ALA A 16 -10.21 -7.78 -22.55
CA ALA A 16 -9.40 -8.79 -23.21
C ALA A 16 -8.04 -8.92 -22.55
N PHE A 17 -7.44 -7.82 -22.07
CA PHE A 17 -6.20 -7.87 -21.28
C PHE A 17 -6.41 -8.53 -19.92
N VAL A 18 -7.54 -8.25 -19.26
CA VAL A 18 -7.92 -8.94 -18.01
C VAL A 18 -8.03 -10.45 -18.23
N GLU A 19 -8.78 -10.90 -19.24
CA GLU A 19 -8.94 -12.32 -19.58
C GLU A 19 -7.59 -13.00 -19.88
N ARG A 20 -6.68 -12.30 -20.59
CA ARG A 20 -5.33 -12.82 -20.89
C ARG A 20 -4.47 -13.02 -19.63
N LEU A 21 -4.53 -12.09 -18.67
CA LEU A 21 -3.72 -12.16 -17.46
C LEU A 21 -4.40 -12.87 -16.28
N TRP A 22 -5.69 -13.17 -16.39
CA TRP A 22 -6.45 -13.83 -15.34
C TRP A 22 -5.80 -15.11 -14.80
N PRO A 23 -5.34 -16.07 -15.62
CA PRO A 23 -4.71 -17.28 -15.11
C PRO A 23 -3.45 -17.00 -14.26
N THR A 24 -2.75 -15.89 -14.52
CA THR A 24 -1.59 -15.49 -13.74
C THR A 24 -1.99 -14.88 -12.40
N VAL A 25 -3.05 -14.06 -12.37
CA VAL A 25 -3.60 -13.52 -11.11
C VAL A 25 -4.13 -14.64 -10.23
N GLU A 26 -4.90 -15.55 -10.79
CA GLU A 26 -5.46 -16.69 -10.08
C GLU A 26 -4.36 -17.55 -9.45
N ARG A 27 -3.37 -18.01 -10.24
CA ARG A 27 -2.24 -18.78 -9.70
C ARG A 27 -1.48 -18.05 -8.60
N ALA A 28 -1.27 -16.75 -8.76
CA ALA A 28 -0.54 -15.96 -7.77
C ALA A 28 -1.31 -15.84 -6.45
N LEU A 29 -2.61 -15.56 -6.50
CA LEU A 29 -3.43 -15.44 -5.30
C LEU A 29 -3.66 -16.79 -4.61
N GLU A 30 -3.86 -17.87 -5.38
CA GLU A 30 -3.95 -19.23 -4.83
C GLU A 30 -2.67 -19.64 -4.12
N TRP A 31 -1.49 -19.32 -4.68
CA TRP A 31 -0.21 -19.55 -4.01
C TRP A 31 -0.07 -18.73 -2.73
N VAL A 32 -0.45 -17.44 -2.74
CA VAL A 32 -0.47 -16.64 -1.50
C VAL A 32 -1.37 -17.27 -0.44
N LEU A 33 -2.49 -17.88 -0.82
CA LEU A 33 -3.38 -18.56 0.12
C LEU A 33 -2.83 -19.89 0.66
N THR A 34 -1.86 -20.52 0.00
CA THR A 34 -1.16 -21.67 0.60
C THR A 34 -0.25 -21.26 1.76
N MET A 35 0.11 -19.97 1.84
CA MET A 35 0.92 -19.38 2.91
C MET A 35 0.10 -18.96 4.14
N ARG A 36 -1.20 -19.26 4.15
CA ARG A 36 -2.11 -18.93 5.24
C ARG A 36 -1.90 -19.85 6.45
N ARG A 37 -1.78 -19.24 7.63
CA ARG A 37 -1.68 -19.92 8.92
C ARG A 37 -3.05 -20.32 9.46
N SER A 38 -3.05 -21.15 10.49
CA SER A 38 -4.28 -21.61 11.17
C SER A 38 -5.08 -20.46 11.81
N ASP A 39 -4.40 -19.40 12.26
CA ASP A 39 -5.02 -18.18 12.79
C ASP A 39 -5.63 -17.27 11.70
N GLY A 40 -5.32 -17.52 10.42
CA GLY A 40 -5.79 -16.77 9.27
C GLY A 40 -4.85 -15.66 8.78
N THR A 41 -3.75 -15.38 9.49
CA THR A 41 -2.66 -14.53 8.96
C THR A 41 -2.01 -15.21 7.76
N ILE A 42 -1.34 -14.41 6.91
CA ILE A 42 -0.66 -14.93 5.72
C ILE A 42 0.82 -14.55 5.79
N LEU A 43 1.67 -15.56 5.63
CA LEU A 43 3.11 -15.39 5.61
C LEU A 43 3.54 -14.68 4.33
N TRP A 44 4.58 -13.85 4.44
CA TRP A 44 4.94 -12.89 3.40
C TRP A 44 6.24 -13.24 2.66
N ALA A 45 6.96 -14.25 3.14
CA ALA A 45 8.22 -14.68 2.57
C ALA A 45 8.45 -16.19 2.78
N GLU A 46 9.20 -16.77 1.85
CA GLU A 46 9.81 -18.09 1.93
C GLU A 46 11.32 -17.92 1.86
N GLU A 47 12.04 -18.82 2.52
CA GLU A 47 13.48 -18.98 2.43
C GLU A 47 13.86 -19.59 1.07
N ILE A 48 15.15 -19.54 0.74
CA ILE A 48 15.68 -20.11 -0.53
C ILE A 48 15.44 -21.64 -0.63
N ASP A 49 15.24 -22.32 0.50
CA ASP A 49 14.96 -23.76 0.60
C ASP A 49 13.46 -24.08 0.70
N ASP A 50 12.60 -23.18 0.21
CA ASP A 50 11.13 -23.30 0.20
C ASP A 50 10.49 -23.41 1.61
N ARG A 51 11.22 -22.98 2.66
CA ARG A 51 10.67 -22.92 4.02
C ARG A 51 9.96 -21.58 4.25
N PRO A 52 8.66 -21.55 4.54
CA PRO A 52 7.97 -20.33 4.93
C PRO A 52 8.59 -19.70 6.19
N TRP A 53 8.57 -18.37 6.24
CA TRP A 53 8.86 -17.64 7.48
C TRP A 53 7.83 -17.99 8.55
N ASP A 54 8.17 -17.79 9.82
CA ASP A 54 7.34 -18.21 10.96
C ASP A 54 6.54 -17.06 11.59
N TYR A 55 6.42 -15.92 10.90
CA TYR A 55 5.63 -14.76 11.31
C TYR A 55 5.00 -14.00 10.14
N ALA A 56 3.87 -13.35 10.40
CA ALA A 56 3.20 -12.46 9.47
C ALA A 56 3.49 -10.98 9.81
N LEU A 57 3.41 -10.11 8.81
CA LEU A 57 3.55 -8.67 8.98
C LEU A 57 2.18 -7.98 8.85
N LEU A 58 1.95 -6.93 9.64
CA LEU A 58 0.77 -6.07 9.51
C LEU A 58 0.74 -5.39 8.13
N THR A 59 1.84 -4.75 7.75
CA THR A 59 2.04 -4.16 6.42
C THR A 59 1.83 -5.18 5.29
N GLY A 60 2.47 -6.35 5.39
CA GLY A 60 2.37 -7.41 4.37
C GLY A 60 0.93 -7.93 4.24
N SER A 61 0.26 -8.18 5.36
CA SER A 61 -1.13 -8.64 5.40
C SER A 61 -2.10 -7.59 4.86
N SER A 62 -1.86 -6.31 5.13
CA SER A 62 -2.61 -5.19 4.56
C SER A 62 -2.52 -5.17 3.03
N SER A 63 -1.32 -5.34 2.49
CA SER A 63 -1.09 -5.43 1.03
C SER A 63 -1.73 -6.67 0.39
N ILE A 64 -1.61 -7.84 1.05
CA ILE A 64 -2.24 -9.08 0.59
C ILE A 64 -3.77 -8.95 0.59
N ARG A 65 -4.35 -8.41 1.66
CA ARG A 65 -5.78 -8.12 1.75
C ARG A 65 -6.23 -7.24 0.58
N HIS A 66 -5.52 -6.16 0.30
CA HIS A 66 -5.83 -5.27 -0.81
C HIS A 66 -5.77 -5.99 -2.17
N SER A 67 -4.74 -6.80 -2.39
CA SER A 67 -4.58 -7.61 -3.60
C SER A 67 -5.70 -8.66 -3.75
N LEU A 68 -6.16 -9.27 -2.66
CA LEU A 68 -7.31 -10.20 -2.67
C LEU A 68 -8.60 -9.48 -3.07
N ARG A 69 -8.88 -8.29 -2.50
CA ARG A 69 -10.04 -7.48 -2.90
C ARG A 69 -10.00 -7.08 -4.37
N CYS A 70 -8.83 -6.68 -4.89
CA CYS A 70 -8.63 -6.43 -6.31
C CYS A 70 -8.87 -7.69 -7.17
N GLY A 71 -8.43 -8.86 -6.69
CA GLY A 71 -8.68 -10.15 -7.34
C GLY A 71 -10.17 -10.48 -7.42
N VAL A 72 -10.93 -10.26 -6.34
CA VAL A 72 -12.38 -10.45 -6.30
C VAL A 72 -13.10 -9.49 -7.26
N ALA A 73 -12.65 -8.24 -7.34
CA ALA A 73 -13.19 -7.27 -8.28
C ALA A 73 -12.94 -7.69 -9.75
N LEU A 74 -11.75 -8.18 -10.06
CA LEU A 74 -11.44 -8.77 -11.37
C LEU A 74 -12.28 -10.03 -11.66
N ALA A 75 -12.48 -10.90 -10.68
CA ALA A 75 -13.32 -12.09 -10.81
C ALA A 75 -14.76 -11.71 -11.18
N THR A 76 -15.28 -10.65 -10.55
CA THR A 76 -16.61 -10.10 -10.84
C THR A 76 -16.73 -9.62 -12.28
N VAL A 77 -15.71 -8.93 -12.82
CA VAL A 77 -15.67 -8.52 -14.24
C VAL A 77 -15.77 -9.72 -15.17
N LEU A 78 -15.14 -10.83 -14.80
CA LEU A 78 -15.12 -12.07 -15.59
C LEU A 78 -16.35 -12.96 -15.38
N GLY A 79 -17.21 -12.66 -14.39
CA GLY A 79 -18.35 -13.50 -14.02
C GLY A 79 -17.95 -14.80 -13.32
N VAL A 80 -16.85 -14.78 -12.57
CA VAL A 80 -16.34 -15.91 -11.78
C VAL A 80 -16.46 -15.59 -10.29
N ASP A 81 -16.98 -16.53 -9.52
CA ASP A 81 -17.10 -16.38 -8.07
C ASP A 81 -15.79 -16.77 -7.38
N GLN A 82 -15.33 -15.94 -6.43
CA GLN A 82 -14.14 -16.19 -5.60
C GLN A 82 -14.44 -16.03 -4.10
N PRO A 83 -15.28 -16.91 -3.51
CA PRO A 83 -15.67 -16.82 -2.11
C PRO A 83 -14.50 -17.05 -1.14
N VAL A 84 -13.52 -17.87 -1.53
CA VAL A 84 -12.33 -18.14 -0.70
C VAL A 84 -11.47 -16.88 -0.54
N TRP A 85 -11.28 -16.13 -1.63
CA TRP A 85 -10.50 -14.88 -1.60
C TRP A 85 -11.22 -13.81 -0.78
N THR A 86 -12.55 -13.74 -0.90
CA THR A 86 -13.39 -12.83 -0.11
C THR A 86 -13.27 -13.14 1.38
N ALA A 87 -13.45 -14.40 1.78
CA ALA A 87 -13.36 -14.83 3.17
C ALA A 87 -11.94 -14.63 3.76
N ALA A 88 -10.90 -14.83 2.96
CA ALA A 88 -9.53 -14.56 3.38
C ALA A 88 -9.29 -13.07 3.63
N ALA A 89 -9.77 -12.19 2.73
CA ALA A 89 -9.68 -10.75 2.91
C ALA A 89 -10.49 -10.27 4.13
N ASP A 90 -11.71 -10.80 4.34
CA ASP A 90 -12.53 -10.51 5.52
C ASP A 90 -11.82 -10.93 6.81
N ARG A 91 -11.17 -12.10 6.81
CA ARG A 91 -10.41 -12.57 7.98
C ARG A 91 -9.21 -11.66 8.29
N LEU A 92 -8.51 -11.19 7.26
CA LEU A 92 -7.41 -10.24 7.43
C LEU A 92 -7.91 -8.90 7.96
N ASP A 93 -9.10 -8.44 7.57
CA ASP A 93 -9.71 -7.22 8.15
C ASP A 93 -9.90 -7.35 9.66
N VAL A 94 -10.43 -8.48 10.13
CA VAL A 94 -10.57 -8.72 11.58
C VAL A 94 -9.21 -8.75 12.27
N LEU A 95 -8.22 -9.44 11.70
CA LEU A 95 -6.89 -9.54 12.31
C LEU A 95 -6.17 -8.20 12.39
N ILE A 96 -6.19 -7.42 11.31
CA ILE A 96 -5.53 -6.10 11.23
C ILE A 96 -6.13 -5.12 12.23
N ASN A 97 -7.46 -5.14 12.40
CA ASN A 97 -8.17 -4.16 13.21
C ASN A 97 -8.26 -4.55 14.69
N ASP A 98 -8.44 -5.85 14.98
CA ASP A 98 -8.79 -6.31 16.34
C ASP A 98 -7.70 -7.15 17.00
N HIS A 99 -6.70 -7.64 16.24
CA HIS A 99 -5.66 -8.55 16.71
C HIS A 99 -4.24 -8.15 16.25
N PRO A 100 -3.76 -6.94 16.58
CA PRO A 100 -2.40 -6.53 16.20
C PRO A 100 -1.31 -7.46 16.75
N GLU A 101 -1.56 -8.18 17.85
CA GLU A 101 -0.67 -9.19 18.43
C GLU A 101 -0.45 -10.42 17.56
N ALA A 102 -1.25 -10.62 16.50
CA ALA A 102 -1.09 -11.69 15.54
C ALA A 102 0.09 -11.46 14.58
N PHE A 103 0.64 -10.24 14.54
CA PHE A 103 1.73 -9.85 13.65
C PHE A 103 3.03 -9.61 14.42
N GLU A 104 4.15 -9.79 13.74
CA GLU A 104 5.45 -9.40 14.27
C GLU A 104 5.49 -7.87 14.47
N PRO A 105 5.86 -7.37 15.66
CA PRO A 105 5.91 -5.94 15.94
C PRO A 105 6.92 -5.23 15.03
N LYS A 106 6.40 -4.30 14.21
CA LYS A 106 7.20 -3.41 13.35
C LYS A 106 6.81 -1.94 13.56
N GLU A 107 6.51 -1.53 14.78
CA GLU A 107 6.17 -0.13 15.13
C GLU A 107 7.32 0.85 14.85
N ARG A 108 8.54 0.34 14.69
CA ARG A 108 9.68 1.12 14.22
C ARG A 108 9.55 1.58 12.77
N TRP A 109 8.76 0.91 11.92
CA TRP A 109 8.67 1.18 10.48
C TRP A 109 7.39 1.92 10.12
N ALA A 110 7.49 2.97 9.31
CA ALA A 110 6.33 3.81 8.97
C ALA A 110 5.23 3.08 8.20
N MET A 111 5.59 2.04 7.45
CA MET A 111 4.61 1.26 6.70
C MET A 111 3.54 0.66 7.62
N ASP A 112 3.92 0.16 8.80
CA ASP A 112 2.95 -0.41 9.74
C ASP A 112 1.95 0.65 10.23
N TRP A 113 2.35 1.92 10.26
CA TRP A 113 1.47 3.03 10.60
C TRP A 113 0.42 3.29 9.51
N TYR A 114 0.82 3.49 8.25
CA TYR A 114 -0.12 3.94 7.20
C TYR A 114 -0.70 2.82 6.30
N TYR A 115 -0.09 1.63 6.19
CA TYR A 115 -0.57 0.56 5.30
C TYR A 115 -1.98 0.05 5.60
N PRO A 116 -2.41 -0.10 6.87
CA PRO A 116 -3.80 -0.47 7.15
C PRO A 116 -4.80 0.52 6.53
N VAL A 117 -4.44 1.81 6.50
CA VAL A 117 -5.27 2.86 5.89
C VAL A 117 -5.15 2.86 4.37
N LEU A 118 -3.92 2.86 3.84
CA LEU A 118 -3.65 2.85 2.39
C LEU A 118 -4.32 1.65 1.68
N SER A 119 -4.33 0.49 2.33
CA SER A 119 -4.89 -0.75 1.78
C SER A 119 -6.42 -0.85 1.90
N GLY A 120 -7.03 0.04 2.69
CA GLY A 120 -8.46 0.06 2.99
C GLY A 120 -8.91 -1.05 3.93
N SER A 121 -8.02 -1.65 4.74
CA SER A 121 -8.41 -2.54 5.84
C SER A 121 -8.88 -1.77 7.08
N LEU A 122 -8.35 -0.56 7.28
CA LEU A 122 -8.82 0.42 8.25
C LEU A 122 -9.38 1.65 7.53
N THR A 123 -10.59 2.06 7.88
CA THR A 123 -11.29 3.19 7.23
C THR A 123 -12.01 4.08 8.25
N GLY A 124 -12.59 5.19 7.79
CA GLY A 124 -13.40 6.09 8.63
C GLY A 124 -12.62 6.73 9.77
N GLU A 125 -13.28 6.97 10.90
CA GLU A 125 -12.68 7.65 12.05
C GLU A 125 -11.51 6.89 12.66
N ALA A 126 -11.54 5.55 12.64
CA ALA A 126 -10.43 4.76 13.16
C ALA A 126 -9.15 4.95 12.31
N ALA A 127 -9.29 5.08 11.00
CA ALA A 127 -8.16 5.41 10.11
C ALA A 127 -7.61 6.82 10.38
N LYS A 128 -8.49 7.80 10.57
CA LYS A 128 -8.09 9.18 10.90
C LYS A 128 -7.32 9.24 12.22
N SER A 129 -7.84 8.59 13.27
CA SER A 129 -7.17 8.53 14.58
C SER A 129 -5.79 7.87 14.45
N ARG A 130 -5.69 6.73 13.76
CA ARG A 130 -4.40 6.06 13.54
C ARG A 130 -3.38 6.96 12.85
N LEU A 131 -3.78 7.67 11.79
CA LEU A 131 -2.88 8.59 11.10
C LEU A 131 -2.46 9.75 12.01
N ALA A 132 -3.37 10.34 12.77
CA ALA A 132 -3.04 11.42 13.69
C ALA A 132 -2.06 11.00 14.81
N GLU A 133 -2.26 9.81 15.41
CA GLU A 133 -1.52 9.35 16.59
C GLU A 133 -0.01 9.20 16.38
N SER A 134 0.43 8.77 15.19
CA SER A 134 1.86 8.57 14.89
C SER A 134 2.45 9.63 13.94
N TRP A 135 1.73 10.72 13.71
CA TRP A 135 2.23 11.83 12.89
C TRP A 135 3.56 12.36 13.42
N ASP A 136 3.65 12.72 14.70
CA ASP A 136 4.87 13.29 15.29
C ASP A 136 6.05 12.31 15.33
N VAL A 137 5.77 11.01 15.22
CA VAL A 137 6.79 9.95 15.17
C VAL A 137 7.43 9.91 13.78
N PHE A 138 6.61 9.87 12.74
CA PHE A 138 7.09 9.59 11.38
C PHE A 138 7.21 10.83 10.50
N ALA A 139 6.33 11.82 10.66
CA ALA A 139 6.40 13.05 9.90
C ALA A 139 7.54 13.93 10.40
N MET A 140 8.29 14.47 9.46
CA MET A 140 9.23 15.54 9.70
C MET A 140 8.79 16.74 8.88
N GLU A 141 8.20 17.71 9.56
CA GLU A 141 7.49 18.84 8.96
C GLU A 141 8.33 19.55 7.87
N GLY A 142 7.72 19.75 6.70
CA GLY A 142 8.39 20.35 5.54
C GLY A 142 9.43 19.46 4.84
N LYS A 143 9.56 18.18 5.23
CA LYS A 143 10.60 17.28 4.71
C LYS A 143 10.04 15.97 4.15
N GLY A 144 9.08 15.35 4.84
CA GLY A 144 8.49 14.08 4.42
C GLY A 144 8.30 13.12 5.59
N ILE A 145 8.17 11.84 5.26
CA ILE A 145 7.96 10.74 6.20
C ILE A 145 9.26 9.96 6.39
N ARG A 146 9.61 9.69 7.65
CA ARG A 146 10.72 8.81 8.01
C ARG A 146 10.39 7.38 7.63
N CYS A 147 11.35 6.66 7.06
CA CYS A 147 11.18 5.22 6.84
C CYS A 147 11.08 4.45 8.17
N VAL A 148 11.88 4.89 9.16
CA VAL A 148 11.93 4.32 10.51
C VAL A 148 11.92 5.40 11.57
N SER A 149 11.30 5.15 12.72
CA SER A 149 11.03 6.17 13.75
C SER A 149 12.28 6.68 14.48
N ASP A 150 13.35 5.90 14.50
CA ASP A 150 14.59 6.19 15.25
C ASP A 150 15.70 6.82 14.40
N GLU A 151 15.47 7.02 13.09
CA GLU A 151 16.44 7.66 12.19
C GLU A 151 15.82 8.85 11.46
N PRO A 152 16.54 9.96 11.28
CA PRO A 152 16.09 11.12 10.50
C PRO A 152 16.18 10.87 8.98
N TRP A 153 15.84 9.66 8.54
CA TRP A 153 15.93 9.19 7.17
C TRP A 153 14.55 9.26 6.51
N ILE A 154 14.36 10.29 5.69
CA ILE A 154 13.14 10.53 4.93
C ILE A 154 13.22 9.83 3.59
N THR A 155 12.17 9.15 3.20
CA THR A 155 12.11 8.44 1.92
C THR A 155 10.94 8.92 1.07
N ALA A 156 11.17 9.02 -0.24
CA ALA A 156 10.18 9.52 -1.18
C ALA A 156 8.99 8.57 -1.32
N SER A 157 9.21 7.25 -1.28
CA SER A 157 8.15 6.25 -1.32
C SER A 157 7.23 6.34 -0.12
N GLU A 158 7.76 6.32 1.10
CA GLU A 158 6.95 6.35 2.33
C GLU A 158 6.20 7.68 2.44
N THR A 159 6.79 8.77 1.96
CA THR A 159 6.09 10.06 1.89
C THR A 159 4.93 10.03 0.89
N ALA A 160 5.12 9.42 -0.29
CA ALA A 160 4.08 9.29 -1.30
C ALA A 160 2.97 8.31 -0.88
N GLU A 161 3.32 7.22 -0.20
CA GLU A 161 2.35 6.24 0.28
C GLU A 161 1.58 6.76 1.50
N ALA A 162 2.22 7.51 2.41
CA ALA A 162 1.48 8.23 3.44
C ALA A 162 0.52 9.26 2.80
N SER A 163 0.96 9.98 1.76
CA SER A 163 0.11 10.88 0.98
C SER A 163 -1.12 10.16 0.42
N LEU A 164 -0.96 8.94 -0.13
CA LEU A 164 -2.08 8.07 -0.54
C LEU A 164 -3.03 7.75 0.62
N ALA A 165 -2.49 7.40 1.79
CA ALA A 165 -3.31 7.09 2.97
C ALA A 165 -4.13 8.30 3.44
N PHE A 166 -3.55 9.51 3.43
CA PHE A 166 -4.26 10.75 3.75
C PHE A 166 -5.34 11.08 2.70
N ALA A 167 -5.06 10.86 1.42
CA ALA A 167 -6.07 11.00 0.37
C ALA A 167 -7.24 10.02 0.57
N ALA A 168 -6.96 8.78 0.95
CA ALA A 168 -7.97 7.74 1.18
C ALA A 168 -8.93 8.04 2.36
N ILE A 169 -8.50 8.81 3.36
CA ILE A 169 -9.37 9.25 4.47
C ILE A 169 -10.07 10.59 4.20
N GLY A 170 -9.94 11.14 3.00
CA GLY A 170 -10.55 12.41 2.61
C GLY A 170 -9.81 13.65 3.14
N ASP A 171 -8.49 13.57 3.36
CA ASP A 171 -7.64 14.71 3.71
C ASP A 171 -6.71 15.09 2.54
N PRO A 172 -7.24 15.79 1.52
CA PRO A 172 -6.47 16.17 0.35
C PRO A 172 -5.42 17.24 0.66
N THR A 173 -5.55 17.98 1.76
CA THR A 173 -4.63 19.06 2.13
C THR A 173 -3.30 18.45 2.58
N THR A 174 -3.34 17.58 3.58
CA THR A 174 -2.14 16.88 4.08
C THR A 174 -1.56 15.97 3.01
N ALA A 175 -2.40 15.30 2.21
CA ALA A 175 -1.91 14.50 1.08
C ALA A 175 -1.09 15.34 0.08
N THR A 176 -1.57 16.54 -0.26
CA THR A 176 -0.89 17.46 -1.19
C THR A 176 0.42 17.98 -0.61
N ASP A 177 0.44 18.35 0.67
CA ASP A 177 1.64 18.86 1.35
C ASP A 177 2.75 17.79 1.39
N LEU A 178 2.41 16.55 1.76
CA LEU A 178 3.34 15.42 1.72
C LEU A 178 3.94 15.23 0.33
N LEU A 179 3.11 15.26 -0.72
CA LEU A 179 3.58 15.10 -2.10
C LEU A 179 4.50 16.25 -2.53
N ALA A 180 4.21 17.48 -2.08
CA ALA A 180 5.04 18.64 -2.34
C ALA A 180 6.42 18.52 -1.67
N TRP A 181 6.49 17.98 -0.45
CA TRP A 181 7.76 17.79 0.27
C TRP A 181 8.73 16.83 -0.43
N ILE A 182 8.21 15.89 -1.23
CA ILE A 182 9.03 14.96 -2.03
C ILE A 182 9.86 15.69 -3.10
N GLY A 183 9.53 16.95 -3.44
CA GLY A 183 10.24 17.71 -4.47
C GLY A 183 11.77 17.71 -4.34
N VAL A 184 12.31 17.67 -3.11
CA VAL A 184 13.76 17.61 -2.85
C VAL A 184 14.43 16.30 -3.28
N HIS A 185 13.64 15.22 -3.44
CA HIS A 185 14.12 13.93 -3.95
C HIS A 185 14.16 13.88 -5.47
N ARG A 186 13.42 14.76 -6.16
CA ARG A 186 13.20 14.70 -7.61
C ARG A 186 14.41 15.23 -8.39
N LEU A 187 14.77 14.50 -9.44
CA LEU A 187 15.86 14.81 -10.35
C LEU A 187 15.36 15.44 -11.65
N GLY A 188 16.30 16.03 -12.40
CA GLY A 188 15.99 16.67 -13.69
C GLY A 188 15.51 15.69 -14.78
N ASP A 189 15.80 14.40 -14.64
CA ASP A 189 15.30 13.34 -15.52
C ASP A 189 13.92 12.78 -15.06
N GLY A 190 13.36 13.32 -13.97
CA GLY A 190 12.09 12.91 -13.39
C GLY A 190 12.17 11.72 -12.43
N SER A 191 13.35 11.09 -12.26
CA SER A 191 13.56 10.06 -11.24
C SER A 191 13.62 10.66 -9.82
N TYR A 192 13.53 9.82 -8.80
CA TYR A 192 13.56 10.23 -7.40
C TYR A 192 14.65 9.45 -6.67
N TYR A 193 15.44 10.13 -5.85
CA TYR A 193 16.29 9.44 -4.86
C TYR A 193 15.42 8.74 -3.84
N THR A 194 15.79 7.50 -3.47
CA THR A 194 15.07 6.72 -2.45
C THR A 194 14.90 7.51 -1.17
N GLY A 195 15.99 8.04 -0.60
CA GLY A 195 15.93 8.74 0.67
C GLY A 195 17.05 9.74 0.95
N ILE A 196 16.78 10.61 1.92
CA ILE A 196 17.62 11.71 2.37
C ILE A 196 17.68 11.68 3.90
N VAL A 197 18.89 11.64 4.46
CA VAL A 197 19.16 11.65 5.90
C VAL A 197 19.40 13.08 6.36
N TYR A 198 18.65 13.56 7.34
CA TYR A 198 18.76 14.90 7.91
C TYR A 198 19.60 14.92 9.21
N PRO A 199 20.21 16.07 9.56
CA PRO A 199 20.21 17.36 8.84
C PRO A 199 21.20 17.43 7.68
N GLY A 200 22.11 16.45 7.54
CA GLY A 200 23.20 16.49 6.54
C GLY A 200 22.77 16.39 5.08
N GLN A 201 21.50 16.06 4.82
CA GLN A 201 20.93 15.81 3.50
C GLN A 201 21.72 14.76 2.69
N GLN A 202 22.30 13.78 3.38
CA GLN A 202 23.02 12.71 2.73
C GLN A 202 22.03 11.74 2.07
N ARG A 203 22.33 11.30 0.86
CA ARG A 203 21.50 10.32 0.15
C ARG A 203 21.73 8.94 0.74
N PHE A 204 20.64 8.24 1.05
CA PHE A 204 20.68 6.86 1.48
C PHE A 204 19.45 6.09 0.98
N PRO A 205 19.64 4.92 0.34
CA PRO A 205 20.91 4.39 -0.16
C PRO A 205 21.58 5.31 -1.21
N VAL A 206 22.90 5.19 -1.39
CA VAL A 206 23.67 6.11 -2.24
C VAL A 206 23.22 6.01 -3.69
N ASP A 207 22.75 7.14 -4.23
CA ASP A 207 22.29 7.30 -5.62
C ASP A 207 21.23 6.29 -6.11
N GLU A 208 20.57 5.59 -5.18
CA GLU A 208 19.52 4.65 -5.50
C GLU A 208 18.27 5.38 -5.96
N ARG A 209 17.69 4.84 -7.05
CA ARG A 209 16.50 5.34 -7.71
C ARG A 209 15.69 4.14 -8.16
N THR A 210 14.53 3.94 -7.53
CA THR A 210 13.68 2.80 -7.83
C THR A 210 12.48 3.21 -8.67
N SER A 211 12.04 2.31 -9.56
CA SER A 211 10.77 2.50 -10.28
C SER A 211 9.57 2.52 -9.33
N TYR A 212 9.67 1.80 -8.21
CA TYR A 212 8.66 1.80 -7.15
C TYR A 212 8.42 3.19 -6.57
N THR A 213 9.47 3.94 -6.24
CA THR A 213 9.34 5.31 -5.73
C THR A 213 8.60 6.21 -6.72
N ALA A 214 8.96 6.15 -8.00
CA ALA A 214 8.27 6.92 -9.03
C ALA A 214 6.79 6.50 -9.19
N ALA A 215 6.51 5.20 -9.10
CA ALA A 215 5.14 4.68 -9.17
C ALA A 215 4.29 5.17 -7.99
N ALA A 216 4.82 5.14 -6.76
CA ALA A 216 4.12 5.63 -5.57
C ALA A 216 3.75 7.12 -5.72
N VAL A 217 4.67 7.94 -6.21
CA VAL A 217 4.42 9.38 -6.46
C VAL A 217 3.32 9.58 -7.52
N ILE A 218 3.34 8.82 -8.61
CA ILE A 218 2.30 8.90 -9.65
C ILE A 218 0.94 8.49 -9.11
N LEU A 219 0.87 7.39 -8.35
CA LEU A 219 -0.37 6.92 -7.74
C LEU A 219 -0.92 7.95 -6.73
N ALA A 220 -0.08 8.53 -5.90
CA ALA A 220 -0.47 9.58 -4.96
C ALA A 220 -1.03 10.82 -5.68
N ALA A 221 -0.38 11.26 -6.76
CA ALA A 221 -0.88 12.36 -7.58
C ALA A 221 -2.24 12.05 -8.21
N ASP A 222 -2.42 10.84 -8.76
CA ASP A 222 -3.69 10.43 -9.35
C ASP A 222 -4.81 10.34 -8.31
N ALA A 223 -4.50 9.80 -7.13
CA ALA A 223 -5.42 9.72 -6.00
C ALA A 223 -5.89 11.12 -5.57
N ILE A 224 -4.96 12.06 -5.33
CA ILE A 224 -5.32 13.43 -4.91
C ILE A 224 -6.16 14.16 -5.96
N THR A 225 -5.81 14.01 -7.24
CA THR A 225 -6.42 14.80 -8.32
C THR A 225 -7.65 14.15 -8.94
N GLY A 226 -7.84 12.84 -8.76
CA GLY A 226 -8.83 12.06 -9.49
C GLY A 226 -8.65 12.12 -11.00
N ALA A 227 -7.41 12.32 -11.48
CA ALA A 227 -7.13 12.56 -12.89
C ALA A 227 -7.51 11.39 -13.79
N THR A 228 -7.46 10.16 -13.26
CA THR A 228 -7.91 8.95 -13.94
C THR A 228 -8.90 8.15 -13.10
N PRO A 229 -9.71 7.28 -13.73
CA PRO A 229 -10.53 6.33 -13.00
C PRO A 229 -9.72 5.27 -12.22
N GLY A 230 -8.39 5.22 -12.39
CA GLY A 230 -7.47 4.34 -11.65
C GLY A 230 -7.27 4.76 -10.19
N SER A 231 -7.43 6.05 -9.88
CA SER A 231 -7.40 6.61 -8.51
C SER A 231 -8.29 5.85 -7.52
N ARG A 232 -9.41 5.31 -8.01
CA ARG A 232 -10.41 4.52 -7.27
C ARG A 232 -9.90 3.20 -6.72
N VAL A 233 -8.71 2.76 -7.15
CA VAL A 233 -8.06 1.58 -6.56
C VAL A 233 -7.69 1.84 -5.10
N PHE A 234 -7.28 3.07 -4.76
CA PHE A 234 -6.81 3.41 -3.41
C PHE A 234 -7.76 4.35 -2.66
N ILE A 235 -8.64 5.08 -3.35
CA ILE A 235 -9.62 5.97 -2.72
C ILE A 235 -10.99 5.30 -2.71
N PRO A 236 -11.63 5.14 -1.52
CA PRO A 236 -13.01 4.72 -1.42
C PRO A 236 -13.91 5.76 -2.10
N HIS A 237 -14.73 5.34 -3.06
CA HIS A 237 -15.84 6.16 -3.52
C HIS A 237 -17.08 5.86 -2.70
N GLU A 238 -17.79 6.91 -2.28
CA GLU A 238 -19.20 6.74 -1.96
C GLU A 238 -19.89 6.23 -3.23
N PRO A 239 -20.69 5.14 -3.16
CA PRO A 239 -21.52 4.75 -4.28
C PRO A 239 -22.41 5.94 -4.63
N ASP A 240 -22.45 6.31 -5.92
CA ASP A 240 -23.35 7.35 -6.41
C ASP A 240 -24.76 7.12 -5.84
N GLY A 241 -25.23 8.07 -5.03
CA GLY A 241 -26.54 8.03 -4.38
C GLY A 241 -27.71 8.12 -5.35
#